data_AF-A0AAV9GV89-F1
#
_entry.id   AF-A0AAV9GV89-F1
#
_cell.length_a   1.000
_cell.length_b   1.000
_cell.length_c   1.000
_cell.angle_alpha   90.00
_cell.angle_beta   90.00
_cell.angle_gamma   90.00
#
_symmetry.space_group_name_H-M   'P 1'
#
loop_
_entity.id
_entity.type
_entity.pdbx_description
1 polymer ?
#
loop_
_entity_poly.entity_id
_entity_poly.type
_entity_poly.pdbx_seq_one_letter_code
_entity_poly.pdbx_strand_id
1 'polypeptide(L)'
;INTAVIPSDFGIQAGSGVGVNNVPIPADCPPSPSDPRFLGGLATLLTQGFFPDQSVPAPLGLDAFNNAADQSETTVRQRATAMVQVMQSISGTKGVGCPGASFPVVIEMQRSG
;
A
#
# COMPACT_ATOMS: atom_id res chain seq x y z
N ILE A 1 -6.22 -5.22 10.76
CA ILE A 1 -4.95 -5.16 10.02
C ILE A 1 -3.82 -5.09 11.04
N ASN A 2 -2.87 -6.01 10.97
CA ASN A 2 -1.67 -5.98 11.81
C ASN A 2 -0.73 -4.90 11.25
N THR A 3 -0.59 -3.78 11.96
CA THR A 3 0.26 -2.68 11.53
C THR A 3 1.75 -2.98 11.70
N ALA A 4 2.12 -4.03 12.44
CA ALA A 4 3.53 -4.41 12.61
C ALA A 4 4.17 -4.97 11.31
N VAL A 5 3.36 -5.37 10.32
CA VAL A 5 3.84 -5.81 8.99
C VAL A 5 3.80 -4.69 7.94
N ILE A 6 3.44 -3.47 8.35
CA ILE A 6 3.42 -2.28 7.51
C ILE A 6 4.64 -1.45 7.90
N PRO A 7 5.38 -0.88 6.93
CA PRO A 7 6.45 0.06 7.22
C PRO A 7 5.98 1.20 8.14
N SER A 8 6.83 1.61 9.08
CA SER A 8 6.56 2.74 9.99
C SER A 8 6.44 4.07 9.27
N ASP A 9 7.06 4.17 8.09
CA ASP A 9 7.00 5.30 7.17
C ASP A 9 7.07 4.79 5.73
N PHE A 10 6.61 5.61 4.80
CA PHE A 10 6.64 5.28 3.37
C PHE A 10 7.83 5.90 2.63
N GLY A 11 8.79 6.50 3.35
CA GLY A 11 9.98 7.17 2.80
C GLY A 11 9.74 8.59 2.28
N ILE A 12 8.51 9.06 2.17
CA ILE A 12 8.15 10.45 1.86
C ILE A 12 7.16 10.94 2.92
N GLN A 13 7.38 12.17 3.39
CA GLN A 13 6.47 12.81 4.35
C GLN A 13 5.15 13.20 3.66
N ALA A 14 4.03 12.83 4.28
CA ALA A 14 2.70 13.31 3.86
C ALA A 14 2.67 14.85 3.80
N GLY A 15 2.10 15.43 2.75
CA GLY A 15 2.08 16.89 2.58
C GLY A 15 3.28 17.48 1.86
N SER A 16 4.30 16.70 1.49
CA SER A 16 5.51 17.25 0.85
C SER A 16 5.23 17.84 -0.55
N GLY A 17 4.25 17.29 -1.28
CA GLY A 17 3.99 17.62 -2.70
C GLY A 17 5.10 17.18 -3.66
N VAL A 18 6.17 16.56 -3.15
CA VAL A 18 7.34 16.13 -3.92
C VAL A 18 7.74 14.72 -3.47
N GLY A 19 7.69 13.79 -4.43
CA GLY A 19 8.09 12.40 -4.24
C GLY A 19 9.55 12.15 -4.61
N VAL A 20 9.90 10.87 -4.72
CA VAL A 20 11.25 10.44 -5.14
C VAL A 20 11.63 11.04 -6.49
N ASN A 21 12.92 11.37 -6.64
CA ASN A 21 13.50 11.99 -7.84
C ASN A 21 12.85 13.34 -8.22
N ASN A 22 12.35 14.09 -7.23
CA ASN A 22 11.67 15.37 -7.42
C ASN A 22 10.40 15.28 -8.29
N VAL A 23 9.77 14.10 -8.38
CA VAL A 23 8.52 13.94 -9.12
C VAL A 23 7.39 14.65 -8.35
N PRO A 24 6.62 15.55 -8.98
CA PRO A 24 5.45 16.14 -8.34
C PRO A 24 4.43 15.06 -7.98
N ILE A 25 3.93 15.10 -6.75
CA ILE A 25 2.91 14.18 -6.25
C ILE A 25 1.76 14.99 -5.62
N PRO A 26 0.54 14.42 -5.52
CA PRO A 26 -0.54 15.05 -4.77
C PRO A 26 -0.11 15.36 -3.32
N ALA A 27 -0.58 16.48 -2.76
CA ALA A 27 -0.19 16.90 -1.42
C ALA A 27 -0.70 15.95 -0.32
N ASP A 28 -1.78 15.22 -0.58
CA ASP A 28 -2.31 14.20 0.30
C ASP A 28 -1.57 12.84 0.18
N CYS A 29 -0.52 12.78 -0.65
CA CYS A 29 0.29 11.59 -0.86
C CYS A 29 1.71 11.72 -0.28
N PRO A 30 2.24 10.64 0.32
CA PRO A 30 1.50 9.45 0.71
C PRO A 30 0.60 9.73 1.94
N PRO A 31 -0.50 8.98 2.16
CA PRO A 31 -1.13 8.92 3.47
C PRO A 31 -0.16 8.39 4.55
N SER A 32 -0.49 8.62 5.82
CA SER A 32 0.20 7.93 6.92
C SER A 32 -0.02 6.41 6.82
N PRO A 33 0.97 5.57 7.18
CA PRO A 33 0.76 4.11 7.32
C PRO A 33 -0.38 3.73 8.28
N SER A 34 -0.73 4.65 9.19
CA SER A 34 -1.85 4.52 10.13
C SER A 34 -3.15 5.20 9.69
N ASP A 35 -3.20 5.77 8.48
CA ASP A 35 -4.39 6.45 7.97
C ASP A 35 -5.58 5.47 7.87
N PRO A 36 -6.74 5.80 8.47
CA PRO A 36 -7.91 4.93 8.45
C PRO A 36 -8.41 4.56 7.04
N ARG A 37 -8.25 5.44 6.05
CA ARG A 37 -8.64 5.18 4.65
C ARG A 37 -7.73 4.12 4.04
N PHE A 38 -6.43 4.19 4.32
CA PHE A 38 -5.46 3.20 3.89
C PHE A 38 -5.71 1.84 4.57
N LEU A 39 -5.86 1.83 5.90
CA LEU A 39 -6.10 0.59 6.66
C LEU A 39 -7.45 -0.05 6.31
N GLY A 40 -8.50 0.75 6.13
CA GLY A 40 -9.81 0.30 5.70
C GLY A 40 -9.79 -0.25 4.27
N GLY A 41 -9.06 0.40 3.37
CA GLY A 41 -8.83 -0.08 2.00
C GLY A 41 -8.09 -1.41 1.97
N LEU A 42 -7.04 -1.58 2.80
CA LEU A 42 -6.34 -2.86 2.96
C LEU A 42 -7.25 -3.95 3.49
N ALA A 43 -8.02 -3.68 4.54
CA ALA A 43 -8.98 -4.64 5.08
C ALA A 43 -10.00 -5.07 4.03
N THR A 44 -10.53 -4.12 3.25
CA THR A 44 -11.47 -4.39 2.17
C THR A 44 -10.82 -5.23 1.08
N LEU A 45 -9.64 -4.83 0.58
CA LEU A 45 -8.88 -5.56 -0.43
C LEU A 45 -8.65 -7.02 -0.03
N LEU A 46 -8.16 -7.24 1.19
CA LEU A 46 -7.75 -8.55 1.68
C LEU A 46 -8.92 -9.49 2.03
N THR A 47 -10.14 -8.96 2.16
CA THR A 47 -11.34 -9.75 2.51
C THR A 47 -12.33 -9.89 1.37
N GLN A 48 -12.45 -8.87 0.51
CA GLN A 48 -13.47 -8.77 -0.54
C GLN A 48 -12.86 -8.72 -1.95
N GLY A 49 -11.53 -8.65 -2.07
CA GLY A 49 -10.85 -8.42 -3.34
C GLY A 49 -10.70 -6.93 -3.66
N PHE A 50 -10.04 -6.62 -4.78
CA PHE A 50 -9.72 -5.23 -5.12
C PHE A 50 -10.97 -4.41 -5.43
N PHE A 51 -11.08 -3.25 -4.81
CA PHE A 51 -12.07 -2.22 -5.11
C PHE A 51 -11.38 -1.03 -5.81
N PRO A 52 -11.99 -0.45 -6.86
CA PRO A 52 -13.32 -0.73 -7.42
C PRO A 52 -13.38 -1.85 -8.47
N ASP A 53 -12.25 -2.53 -8.76
CA ASP A 53 -12.18 -3.51 -9.86
C ASP A 53 -11.97 -4.95 -9.38
N GLN A 54 -13.07 -5.69 -9.27
CA GLN A 54 -13.09 -7.07 -8.79
C GLN A 54 -12.33 -8.07 -9.69
N SER A 55 -11.88 -7.67 -10.90
CA SER A 55 -11.04 -8.51 -11.75
C SER A 55 -9.60 -8.63 -11.24
N VAL A 56 -9.17 -7.73 -10.35
CA VAL A 56 -7.85 -7.76 -9.73
C VAL A 56 -7.94 -8.55 -8.41
N PRO A 57 -7.37 -9.76 -8.33
CA PRO A 57 -7.38 -10.53 -7.09
C PRO A 57 -6.50 -9.87 -6.03
N ALA A 58 -6.87 -10.07 -4.77
CA ALA A 58 -5.97 -9.77 -3.66
C ALA A 58 -4.72 -10.65 -3.77
N PRO A 59 -3.51 -10.10 -3.59
CA PRO A 59 -2.26 -10.87 -3.74
C PRO A 59 -2.07 -11.90 -2.61
N LEU A 60 -2.76 -11.72 -1.48
CA LEU A 60 -2.82 -12.63 -0.35
C LEU A 60 -4.08 -12.37 0.48
N GLY A 61 -4.48 -13.35 1.30
CA GLY A 61 -5.61 -13.21 2.23
C GLY A 61 -5.24 -12.46 3.52
N LEU A 62 -6.27 -12.03 4.26
CA LEU A 62 -6.13 -11.28 5.51
C LEU A 62 -5.25 -11.98 6.56
N ASP A 63 -5.38 -13.29 6.74
CA ASP A 63 -4.60 -14.05 7.73
C ASP A 63 -3.11 -14.09 7.38
N ALA A 64 -2.79 -14.37 6.11
CA ALA A 64 -1.40 -14.37 5.61
C ALA A 64 -0.77 -12.97 5.69
N PHE A 65 -1.56 -11.93 5.39
CA PHE A 65 -1.11 -10.55 5.57
C PHE A 65 -0.74 -10.28 7.02
N ASN A 66 -1.62 -10.64 7.97
CA ASN A 66 -1.42 -10.34 9.38
C ASN A 66 -0.36 -11.21 10.08
N ASN A 67 0.09 -12.31 9.46
CA ASN A 67 1.06 -13.22 10.04
C ASN A 67 2.49 -12.64 10.07
N ALA A 68 2.81 -11.86 11.09
CA ALA A 68 4.14 -11.25 11.24
C ALA A 68 5.30 -12.25 11.37
N ALA A 69 5.03 -13.54 11.63
CA ALA A 69 6.07 -14.56 11.67
C ALA A 69 6.54 -14.99 10.27
N ASP A 70 5.70 -14.84 9.23
CA ASP A 70 6.09 -15.10 7.85
C ASP A 70 6.73 -13.85 7.23
N GLN A 71 8.04 -13.90 7.07
CA GLN A 71 8.88 -12.88 6.43
C GLN A 71 9.55 -13.43 5.17
N SER A 72 8.96 -14.45 4.54
CA SER A 72 9.46 -14.92 3.25
C SER A 72 9.36 -13.80 2.21
N GLU A 73 10.33 -13.74 1.28
CA GLU A 73 10.35 -12.72 0.22
C GLU A 73 9.01 -12.68 -0.55
N THR A 74 8.40 -13.84 -0.78
CA THR A 74 7.11 -13.93 -1.48
C THR A 74 6.00 -13.24 -0.68
N THR A 75 5.88 -13.54 0.61
CA THR A 75 4.87 -12.93 1.48
C THR A 75 5.09 -11.42 1.62
N VAL A 76 6.33 -10.97 1.75
CA VAL A 76 6.66 -9.54 1.82
C VAL A 76 6.29 -8.83 0.52
N ARG A 77 6.61 -9.40 -0.65
CA ARG A 77 6.20 -8.83 -1.95
C ARG A 77 4.69 -8.77 -2.11
N GLN A 78 3.97 -9.80 -1.67
CA GLN A 78 2.50 -9.85 -1.72
C GLN A 78 1.88 -8.79 -0.80
N ARG A 79 2.40 -8.61 0.43
CA ARG A 79 1.98 -7.54 1.34
C ARG A 79 2.20 -6.17 0.70
N ALA A 80 3.38 -5.92 0.16
CA ALA A 80 3.70 -4.67 -0.51
C ALA A 80 2.77 -4.44 -1.72
N THR A 81 2.50 -5.48 -2.51
CA THR A 81 1.55 -5.40 -3.63
C THR A 81 0.15 -5.00 -3.18
N ALA A 82 -0.33 -5.55 -2.05
CA ALA A 82 -1.62 -5.15 -1.48
C ALA A 82 -1.62 -3.66 -1.07
N MET A 83 -0.53 -3.20 -0.44
CA MET A 83 -0.38 -1.79 -0.07
C MET A 83 -0.37 -0.88 -1.32
N VAL A 84 0.40 -1.23 -2.35
CA VAL A 84 0.45 -0.47 -3.62
C VAL A 84 -0.92 -0.37 -4.27
N GLN A 85 -1.65 -1.49 -4.33
CA GLN A 85 -3.00 -1.53 -4.88
C GLN A 85 -3.92 -0.52 -4.16
N VAL A 86 -3.94 -0.55 -2.83
CA VAL A 86 -4.75 0.39 -2.03
C VAL A 86 -4.30 1.84 -2.22
N MET A 87 -2.99 2.10 -2.21
CA MET A 87 -2.46 3.45 -2.40
C MET A 87 -2.89 4.03 -3.75
N GLN A 88 -2.84 3.23 -4.81
CA GLN A 88 -3.25 3.63 -6.16
C GLN A 88 -4.77 3.77 -6.35
N SER A 89 -5.58 3.29 -5.40
CA SER A 89 -7.05 3.42 -5.42
C SER A 89 -7.64 4.15 -4.21
N ILE A 90 -6.80 4.81 -3.39
CA ILE A 90 -7.24 5.41 -2.12
C ILE A 90 -8.31 6.51 -2.26
N SER A 91 -8.40 7.12 -3.44
CA SER A 91 -9.44 8.09 -3.81
C SER A 91 -10.78 7.43 -4.19
N GLY A 92 -10.89 6.11 -4.09
CA GLY A 92 -12.05 5.32 -4.53
C GLY A 92 -12.08 5.05 -6.03
N THR A 93 -11.13 5.58 -6.80
CA THR A 93 -11.03 5.37 -8.25
C THR A 93 -9.73 4.64 -8.58
N LYS A 94 -9.82 3.55 -9.36
CA LYS A 94 -8.65 2.75 -9.78
C LYS A 94 -7.65 3.64 -10.53
N GLY A 95 -6.41 3.67 -10.06
CA GLY A 95 -5.31 4.38 -10.71
C GLY A 95 -5.29 5.89 -10.48
N VAL A 96 -6.19 6.44 -9.66
CA VAL A 96 -6.30 7.89 -9.36
C VAL A 96 -5.98 8.17 -7.88
N GLY A 97 -5.22 7.27 -7.24
CA GLY A 97 -4.70 7.46 -5.90
C GLY A 97 -3.28 8.03 -5.88
N CYS A 98 -2.50 7.60 -4.91
CA CYS A 98 -1.13 8.02 -4.75
C CYS A 98 -0.20 7.30 -5.76
N PRO A 99 0.68 8.05 -6.47
CA PRO A 99 1.65 7.47 -7.39
C PRO A 99 2.79 6.78 -6.62
N GLY A 100 3.43 5.78 -7.23
CA GLY A 100 4.55 5.03 -6.60
C GLY A 100 5.71 5.90 -6.12
N ALA A 101 5.94 7.05 -6.75
CA ALA A 101 6.93 8.03 -6.32
C ALA A 101 6.68 8.60 -4.92
N SER A 102 5.45 8.49 -4.39
CA SER A 102 5.08 8.96 -3.05
C SER A 102 5.33 7.93 -1.94
N PHE A 103 5.57 6.66 -2.24
CA PHE A 103 5.80 5.60 -1.24
C PHE A 103 6.95 4.66 -1.62
N PRO A 104 8.17 5.19 -1.82
CA PRO A 104 9.31 4.40 -2.30
C PRO A 104 9.67 3.19 -1.44
N VAL A 105 9.45 3.24 -0.12
CA VAL A 105 9.72 2.11 0.77
C VAL A 105 8.85 0.90 0.40
N VAL A 106 7.57 1.14 0.11
CA VAL A 106 6.63 0.09 -0.28
C VAL A 106 6.98 -0.44 -1.69
N ILE A 107 7.41 0.44 -2.60
CA ILE A 107 7.88 0.03 -3.93
C ILE A 107 9.11 -0.87 -3.85
N GLU A 108 10.07 -0.54 -2.98
CA GLU A 108 11.25 -1.39 -2.79
C GLU A 108 10.87 -2.73 -2.17
N MET A 109 10.02 -2.74 -1.14
CA MET A 109 9.46 -3.97 -0.53
C MET A 109 8.75 -4.86 -1.56
N GLN A 110 8.06 -4.27 -2.54
CA GLN A 110 7.43 -5.01 -3.64
C GLN A 110 8.45 -5.64 -4.60
N ARG A 111 9.60 -4.98 -4.78
CA ARG A 111 10.66 -5.43 -5.70
C ARG A 111 11.57 -6.47 -5.07
N SER A 112 12.03 -6.25 -3.84
CA SER A 112 13.00 -7.10 -3.17
C SER A 112 12.33 -8.29 -2.49
N GLY A 113 11.17 -8.09 -1.87
CA GLY A 113 10.73 -8.96 -0.78
C GLY A 113 11.56 -8.76 0.48
#